data_AF-A0A6L9SQ30-F1
#
_entry.id   AF-A0A6L9SQ30-F1
#
_cell.length_a   1.000
_cell.length_b   1.000
_cell.length_c   1.000
_cell.angle_alpha   90.00
_cell.angle_beta   90.00
_cell.angle_gamma   90.00
#
_symmetry.space_group_name_H-M   'P 1'
#
loop_
_entity.id
_entity.type
_entity.pdbx_description
1 polymer ?
#
loop_
_entity_poly.entity_id
_entity_poly.type
_entity_poly.pdbx_seq_one_letter_code
_entity_poly.pdbx_strand_id
1 'polypeptide(L)' 'MALHETHRYDDIIDMPHHVSRRHPPMSRHKRAAQFMPFAALSGYDRVIEETARHVEEEVAARDAQYDRDFGA' A
#
# COMPACT_ATOMS: atom_id res chain seq x y z
N MET A 1 28.08 12.54 0.98
CA MET A 1 28.80 11.56 0.14
C MET A 1 28.84 12.10 -1.27
N ALA A 2 30.01 12.16 -1.91
CA ALA A 2 30.12 12.56 -3.30
C ALA A 2 29.88 11.34 -4.21
N LEU A 3 28.87 11.41 -5.06
CA LEU A 3 28.65 10.42 -6.13
C LEU A 3 29.71 10.65 -7.20
N HIS A 4 30.51 9.63 -7.49
CA HIS A 4 31.49 9.67 -8.58
C HIS A 4 30.82 9.17 -9.85
N GLU A 5 30.92 9.94 -10.92
CA GLU A 5 30.42 9.56 -12.23
C GLU A 5 31.33 8.49 -12.84
N THR A 6 30.74 7.42 -13.38
CA THR A 6 31.48 6.30 -13.98
C THR A 6 30.86 5.93 -15.32
N HIS A 7 31.70 5.82 -16.36
CA HIS A 7 31.29 5.51 -17.74
C HIS A 7 31.40 4.01 -18.09
N ARG A 8 31.38 3.13 -17.09
CA ARG A 8 31.73 1.70 -17.24
C ARG A 8 30.74 0.91 -18.11
N TYR A 9 29.54 1.44 -18.33
CA TYR A 9 28.43 0.74 -18.98
C TYR A 9 27.78 1.60 -20.09
N ASP A 10 28.48 2.63 -20.57
CA ASP A 10 27.95 3.55 -21.59
C ASP A 10 27.74 2.82 -22.93
N ASP A 11 28.45 1.72 -23.16
CA ASP A 11 28.36 0.86 -24.34
C ASP A 11 27.07 0.03 -24.39
N ILE A 12 26.35 -0.12 -23.28
CA ILE A 12 25.11 -0.92 -23.20
C ILE A 12 23.83 -0.10 -23.11
N ILE A 13 23.91 1.24 -22.98
CA ILE A 13 22.73 2.10 -22.74
C ILE A 13 21.75 2.13 -23.93
N ASP A 14 22.28 2.07 -25.15
CA ASP A 14 21.51 2.13 -26.40
C ASP A 14 21.28 0.74 -27.02
N MET A 15 21.69 -0.34 -26.34
CA MET A 15 21.49 -1.69 -26.86
C MET A 15 20.00 -2.07 -26.88
N PRO A 16 19.53 -2.79 -27.93
CA PRO A 16 18.16 -3.27 -27.97
C PRO A 16 17.82 -4.12 -26.75
N HIS A 17 16.72 -3.80 -26.08
CA HIS A 17 16.23 -4.63 -24.99
C HIS A 17 15.75 -6.00 -25.53
N HIS A 18 16.22 -7.08 -24.91
CA HIS A 18 15.76 -8.42 -25.28
C HIS A 18 14.26 -8.57 -24.98
N VAL A 19 13.48 -8.91 -26.01
CA VAL A 19 12.08 -9.29 -25.87
C VAL A 19 11.93 -10.76 -26.24
N SER A 20 11.44 -11.55 -25.28
CA SER A 20 11.23 -12.97 -25.49
C SER A 20 10.20 -13.22 -26.62
N ARG A 21 10.56 -14.09 -27.56
CA ARG A 21 9.68 -14.50 -28.67
C ARG A 21 8.61 -15.51 -28.26
N ARG A 22 8.88 -16.29 -27.20
CA ARG A 22 8.01 -17.39 -26.73
C ARG A 22 7.04 -16.94 -25.65
N HIS A 23 7.52 -16.14 -24.71
CA HIS A 23 6.75 -15.63 -23.57
C HIS A 23 6.52 -14.14 -23.76
N PRO A 24 5.29 -13.72 -24.12
CA PRO A 24 4.93 -12.32 -24.20
C PRO A 24 5.08 -11.61 -22.85
N PRO A 25 5.43 -10.32 -22.85
CA PRO A 25 5.48 -9.55 -21.62
C PRO A 25 4.09 -9.41 -21.00
N MET A 26 4.03 -9.39 -19.67
CA MET A 26 2.78 -9.18 -18.94
C MET A 26 2.20 -7.80 -19.24
N SER A 27 0.89 -7.69 -19.46
CA SER A 27 0.22 -6.40 -19.70
C SER A 27 0.35 -5.46 -18.50
N ARG A 28 0.30 -4.14 -18.73
CA ARG A 28 0.38 -3.13 -17.66
C ARG A 28 -0.65 -3.36 -16.55
N HIS A 29 -1.88 -3.72 -16.92
CA HIS A 29 -2.95 -4.01 -15.97
C HIS A 29 -2.64 -5.23 -15.09
N LYS A 30 -2.18 -6.33 -15.69
CA LYS A 30 -1.77 -7.53 -14.93
C LYS A 30 -0.56 -7.27 -14.03
N ARG A 31 0.38 -6.41 -14.45
CA ARG A 31 1.49 -5.96 -13.60
C ARG A 31 1.00 -5.15 -12.41
N ALA A 32 0.07 -4.21 -12.60
CA ALA A 32 -0.53 -3.45 -11.51
C ALA A 32 -1.24 -4.37 -10.50
N ALA A 33 -1.90 -5.44 -10.97
CA ALA A 33 -2.58 -6.39 -10.10
C ALA A 33 -1.68 -7.12 -9.09
N GLN A 34 -0.38 -7.27 -9.39
CA GLN A 34 0.58 -7.84 -8.45
C GLN A 34 0.76 -6.97 -7.20
N PHE A 35 0.48 -5.66 -7.30
CA PHE A 35 0.58 -4.68 -6.23
C PHE A 35 -0.78 -4.37 -5.59
N MET A 36 -1.74 -5.28 -5.68
CA MET A 36 -3.08 -5.13 -5.07
C MET A 36 -3.31 -6.12 -3.92
N PRO A 37 -2.49 -6.12 -2.84
CA PRO A 37 -2.58 -7.10 -1.75
C PRO A 37 -3.91 -7.06 -0.99
N PHE A 38 -4.60 -5.92 -1.00
CA PHE A 38 -5.86 -5.71 -0.29
C PHE A 38 -7.08 -5.66 -1.22
N ALA A 39 -6.94 -5.99 -2.51
CA ALA A 39 -8.09 -6.00 -3.43
C ALA A 39 -9.21 -6.93 -2.94
N ALA A 40 -8.87 -8.01 -2.23
CA ALA A 40 -9.84 -8.93 -1.63
C ALA A 40 -10.68 -8.30 -0.51
N LEU A 41 -10.25 -7.17 0.07
CA LEU A 41 -11.01 -6.45 1.09
C LEU A 41 -12.11 -5.56 0.50
N SER A 42 -12.19 -5.43 -0.83
CA SER A 42 -13.28 -4.67 -1.48
C SER A 42 -14.63 -5.30 -1.12
N GLY A 43 -15.56 -4.51 -0.58
CA GLY A 43 -16.88 -4.98 -0.13
C GLY A 43 -16.98 -5.27 1.38
N TYR A 44 -15.89 -5.15 2.13
CA TYR A 44 -15.90 -5.20 3.60
C TYR A 44 -16.18 -3.83 4.26
N ASP A 45 -16.50 -2.80 3.47
CA ASP A 45 -16.65 -1.42 3.93
C ASP A 45 -17.63 -1.29 5.10
N ARG A 46 -18.77 -1.98 5.02
CA ARG A 46 -19.79 -1.96 6.10
C ARG A 46 -19.28 -2.53 7.42
N VAL A 47 -18.48 -3.58 7.37
CA VAL A 47 -17.93 -4.22 8.58
C VAL A 47 -16.89 -3.30 9.22
N ILE A 48 -16.09 -2.61 8.39
CA ILE A 48 -15.12 -1.61 8.87
C ILE A 48 -15.86 -0.44 9.54
N GLU A 49 -16.90 0.11 8.90
CA GLU A 49 -17.71 1.21 9.43
C GLU A 49 -18.41 0.84 10.74
N GLU A 50 -19.02 -0.34 10.82
CA GLU A 50 -19.69 -0.82 12.03
C GLU A 50 -18.70 -1.02 13.18
N THR A 51 -17.55 -1.61 12.90
CA THR A 51 -16.48 -1.80 13.89
C THR A 51 -15.95 -0.46 14.38
N ALA A 52 -15.76 0.52 13.49
CA ALA A 52 -15.31 1.86 13.85
C ALA A 52 -16.29 2.55 14.81
N ARG A 53 -17.60 2.50 14.51
CA ARG A 53 -18.64 3.06 15.39
C ARG A 53 -18.60 2.45 16.79
N HIS A 54 -18.52 1.12 16.89
CA HIS A 54 -18.45 0.46 18.20
C HIS A 54 -17.22 0.87 19.00
N VAL A 55 -16.06 0.97 18.34
CA VAL A 55 -14.83 1.43 18.99
C VAL A 55 -14.95 2.88 19.45
N GLU A 56 -15.52 3.77 18.64
CA GLU A 56 -15.75 5.17 19.00
C GLU A 56 -16.68 5.29 20.22
N GLU A 57 -17.77 4.52 20.26
CA GLU A 57 -18.69 4.45 21.40
C GLU A 57 -17.99 3.96 22.67
N GLU A 58 -17.17 2.91 22.58
CA GLU A 58 -16.40 2.38 23.71
C GLU A 58 -15.37 3.39 24.24
N VAL A 59 -14.66 4.07 23.34
CA VAL A 59 -13.68 5.11 23.70
C VAL A 59 -14.39 6.28 24.39
N ALA A 60 -15.49 6.77 23.82
CA ALA A 60 -16.26 7.87 24.41
C ALA A 60 -16.80 7.50 25.80
N ALA A 61 -17.30 6.27 25.97
CA ALA A 61 -17.77 5.79 27.27
C ALA A 61 -16.63 5.71 28.30
N ARG A 62 -15.45 5.26 27.87
CA ARG A 62 -14.25 5.18 28.72
C ARG A 62 -13.76 6.56 29.12
N ASP A 63 -13.69 7.49 28.18
CA ASP A 63 -13.25 8.87 28.44
C ASP A 63 -14.24 9.58 29.37
N ALA A 64 -15.55 9.41 29.16
CA ALA A 64 -16.58 9.92 30.08
C ALA A 64 -16.52 9.28 31.47
N GLN A 65 -16.02 8.04 31.58
CA GLN A 65 -15.73 7.43 32.89
C GLN A 65 -14.51 8.09 33.54
N TYR A 66 -13.41 8.28 32.80
CA TYR A 66 -12.22 8.97 33.32
C TYR A 66 -12.54 10.39 33.80
N ASP A 67 -13.32 11.15 33.04
CA ASP A 67 -13.74 12.50 33.43
C ASP A 67 -14.56 12.49 34.73
N ARG A 68 -15.42 11.47 34.94
CA ARG A 68 -16.18 11.32 36.19
C ARG A 68 -15.30 10.92 37.37
N ASP A 69 -14.29 10.09 37.12
CA ASP A 69 -13.43 9.54 38.17
C ASP A 69 -12.31 10.52 38.60
N PHE A 70 -11.84 11.38 37.69
CA PHE A 70 -10.66 12.24 37.90
C PHE A 70 -10.82 13.71 37.49
N GLY A 71 -11.97 14.12 36.92
CA GLY A 71 -12.25 15.51 36.57
C GLY A 71 -12.71 16.32 37.78
N ALA A 72 -11.82 17.17 38.30
CA ALA A 72 -12.11 18.24 39.27
C ALA A 72 -11.99 19.61 38.60
#